data_AF-A0AAU2U4K5-F1
#
_entry.id   AF-A0AAU2U4K5-F1
#
_cell.length_a   1.000
_cell.length_b   1.000
_cell.length_c   1.000
_cell.angle_alpha   90.00
_cell.angle_beta   90.00
_cell.angle_gamma   90.00
#
_symmetry.space_group_name_H-M   'P 1'
#
loop_
_entity.id
_entity.type
_entity.pdbx_description
1 polymer ?
#
loop_
_entity_poly.entity_id
_entity_poly.type
_entity_poly.pdbx_seq_one_letter_code
_entity_poly.pdbx_strand_id
1 'polypeptide(L)'
;MPLSKLARDFAREINNHDWRDAPYRRDRAGHDRNTDTNRGTDVLTDKEADSVRINAMWVAAQVLGYHDPNFDVYEFAAACGVNTLNRRGDRDGTIGAGVRQDGYGRYMRPGTWEVDPEFITTDSSDFYHANTDCDWFHRGYRGAQLLTFPLDSEVPPRWQPCAHCIAGNSA
;
A
#
# COMPACT_ATOMS: atom_id res chain seq x y z
N MET A 1 10.82 -1.37 9.87
CA MET A 1 10.45 -0.42 10.94
C MET A 1 9.19 -0.97 11.56
N PRO A 2 8.96 -0.82 12.88
CA PRO A 2 7.79 -1.43 13.50
C PRO A 2 6.51 -0.91 12.84
N LEU A 3 5.60 -1.82 12.50
CA LEU A 3 4.29 -1.48 11.93
C LEU A 3 3.58 -0.38 12.75
N SER A 4 2.94 0.56 12.04
CA SER A 4 2.07 1.57 12.64
C SER A 4 0.99 0.90 13.51
N LYS A 5 0.45 1.62 14.51
CA LYS A 5 -0.61 1.07 15.36
C LYS A 5 -1.79 0.56 14.52
N LEU A 6 -2.21 1.35 13.52
CA LEU A 6 -3.31 1.00 12.64
C LEU A 6 -3.03 -0.28 11.86
N ALA A 7 -1.82 -0.41 11.27
CA ALA A 7 -1.41 -1.64 10.59
C ALA A 7 -1.40 -2.85 11.54
N ARG A 8 -0.92 -2.70 12.78
CA ARG A 8 -0.94 -3.79 13.77
C ARG A 8 -2.35 -4.19 14.21
N ASP A 9 -3.29 -3.24 14.28
CA ASP A 9 -4.69 -3.51 14.61
C ASP A 9 -5.36 -4.29 13.46
N PHE A 10 -5.17 -3.87 12.21
CA PHE A 10 -5.65 -4.61 11.03
C PHE A 10 -5.06 -6.02 10.95
N ALA A 11 -3.75 -6.16 11.16
CA ALA A 11 -3.09 -7.46 11.10
C ALA A 11 -3.63 -8.43 12.15
N ARG A 12 -3.86 -7.95 13.38
CA ARG A 12 -4.48 -8.76 14.44
C ARG A 12 -5.89 -9.21 14.08
N GLU A 13 -6.70 -8.32 13.52
CA GLU A 13 -8.07 -8.66 13.12
C GLU A 13 -8.07 -9.71 12.00
N ILE A 14 -7.20 -9.54 10.99
CA ILE A 14 -7.04 -10.50 9.89
C ILE A 14 -6.59 -11.86 10.42
N ASN A 15 -5.61 -11.89 11.32
CA ASN A 15 -5.08 -13.13 11.87
C ASN A 15 -6.10 -13.87 12.77
N ASN A 16 -6.93 -13.12 13.50
CA ASN A 16 -7.92 -13.70 14.42
C ASN A 16 -9.13 -14.31 13.71
N HIS A 17 -9.38 -13.97 12.44
CA HIS A 17 -10.56 -14.43 11.72
C HIS A 17 -10.46 -15.91 11.28
N ASP A 18 -11.51 -16.71 11.50
CA ASP A 18 -11.61 -18.05 10.91
C ASP A 18 -12.05 -17.97 9.44
N TRP A 19 -11.06 -17.86 8.56
CA TRP A 19 -11.26 -17.72 7.12
C TRP A 19 -11.94 -18.93 6.46
N ARG A 20 -12.02 -20.09 7.13
CA ARG A 20 -12.68 -21.27 6.56
C ARG A 20 -14.19 -21.08 6.38
N ASP A 21 -14.79 -20.16 7.12
CA ASP A 21 -16.22 -19.87 7.04
C ASP A 21 -16.56 -18.60 6.24
N ALA A 22 -15.56 -17.94 5.65
CA ALA A 22 -15.72 -16.65 5.01
C ALA A 22 -16.83 -16.59 3.93
N PRO A 23 -17.05 -17.61 3.07
CA PRO A 23 -18.10 -17.55 2.06
C PRO A 23 -19.52 -17.67 2.63
N TYR A 24 -19.68 -18.28 3.80
CA TYR A 24 -20.97 -18.69 4.34
C TYR A 24 -21.43 -17.82 5.51
N ARG A 25 -20.51 -17.08 6.15
CA ARG A 25 -20.82 -16.11 7.20
C ARG A 25 -21.11 -14.73 6.64
N ARG A 26 -22.28 -14.20 6.98
CA ARG A 26 -22.67 -12.80 6.70
C ARG A 26 -22.61 -11.90 7.94
N ASP A 27 -22.51 -12.47 9.14
CA ASP A 27 -22.50 -11.76 10.41
C ASP A 27 -21.34 -12.20 11.34
N ARG A 28 -20.95 -11.30 12.26
CA ARG A 28 -19.98 -11.51 13.36
C ARG A 28 -18.58 -11.97 12.92
N ALA A 29 -17.83 -11.04 12.34
CA ALA A 29 -16.39 -11.19 12.15
C ALA A 29 -15.71 -11.55 13.49
N GLY A 30 -14.95 -12.66 13.52
CA GLY A 30 -14.20 -13.10 14.70
C GLY A 30 -14.80 -14.25 15.52
N HIS A 31 -15.94 -14.82 15.12
CA HIS A 31 -16.44 -16.05 15.75
C HIS A 31 -15.54 -17.26 15.45
N ASP A 32 -15.26 -18.10 16.45
CA ASP A 32 -14.60 -19.40 16.24
C ASP A 32 -15.66 -20.48 15.96
N ARG A 33 -15.56 -21.17 14.83
CA ARG A 33 -16.44 -22.30 14.46
C ARG A 33 -16.46 -23.41 15.51
N ASN A 34 -15.38 -23.61 16.26
CA ASN A 34 -15.32 -24.61 17.31
C ASN A 34 -16.28 -24.30 18.47
N THR A 35 -16.64 -23.03 18.62
CA THR A 35 -17.54 -22.54 19.68
C THR A 35 -18.92 -22.14 19.17
N ASP A 36 -19.10 -22.10 17.84
CA ASP A 36 -20.35 -21.67 17.21
C ASP A 36 -21.37 -22.80 17.14
N THR A 37 -22.50 -22.60 17.79
CA THR A 37 -23.63 -23.54 17.82
C THR A 37 -24.40 -23.59 16.50
N ASN A 38 -24.32 -22.56 15.65
CA ASN A 38 -25.04 -22.45 14.38
C ASN A 38 -24.13 -22.56 13.16
N ARG A 39 -22.99 -23.24 13.29
CA ARG A 39 -22.02 -23.43 12.21
C ARG A 39 -22.63 -24.15 11.00
N GLY A 40 -22.35 -23.64 9.80
CA GLY A 40 -22.70 -24.31 8.55
C GLY A 40 -21.93 -25.62 8.35
N THR A 41 -22.44 -26.50 7.48
CA THR A 41 -21.77 -27.76 7.10
C THR A 41 -20.67 -27.54 6.07
N ASP A 42 -20.83 -26.53 5.22
CA ASP A 42 -19.89 -26.23 4.14
C ASP A 42 -18.77 -25.33 4.66
N VAL A 43 -17.53 -25.70 4.36
CA VAL A 43 -16.32 -24.99 4.79
C VAL A 43 -15.29 -24.99 3.69
N LEU A 44 -14.51 -23.91 3.64
CA LEU A 44 -13.30 -23.89 2.82
C LEU A 44 -12.26 -24.84 3.40
N THR A 45 -11.48 -25.45 2.51
CA THR A 45 -10.24 -26.14 2.87
C THR A 45 -9.23 -25.15 3.44
N ASP A 46 -8.22 -25.64 4.18
CA ASP A 46 -7.18 -24.77 4.75
C ASP A 46 -6.47 -23.94 3.67
N LYS A 47 -6.25 -24.53 2.48
CA LYS A 47 -5.63 -23.83 1.34
C LYS A 47 -6.51 -22.71 0.78
N GLU A 48 -7.81 -22.94 0.70
CA GLU A 48 -8.76 -21.92 0.24
C GLU A 48 -8.89 -20.81 1.29
N ALA A 49 -8.97 -21.16 2.57
CA ALA A 49 -8.98 -20.22 3.68
C ALA A 49 -7.71 -19.35 3.71
N ASP A 50 -6.53 -19.95 3.51
CA ASP A 50 -5.27 -19.21 3.39
C ASP A 50 -5.28 -18.28 2.17
N SER A 51 -5.84 -18.70 1.04
CA SER A 51 -6.00 -17.81 -0.13
C SER A 51 -6.85 -16.59 0.20
N VAL A 52 -7.96 -16.77 0.94
CA VAL A 52 -8.81 -15.66 1.38
C VAL A 52 -8.08 -14.74 2.36
N ARG A 53 -7.34 -15.30 3.34
CA ARG A 53 -6.52 -14.52 4.27
C ARG A 53 -5.48 -13.67 3.53
N ILE A 54 -4.77 -14.27 2.57
CA ILE A 54 -3.76 -13.59 1.76
C ILE A 54 -4.40 -12.45 0.95
N ASN A 55 -5.54 -12.70 0.32
CA ASN A 55 -6.26 -11.68 -0.43
C ASN A 55 -6.70 -10.51 0.46
N ALA A 56 -7.25 -10.80 1.65
CA ALA A 56 -7.63 -9.77 2.62
C ALA A 56 -6.41 -8.96 3.10
N MET A 57 -5.30 -9.65 3.35
CA MET A 57 -4.01 -9.03 3.69
C MET A 57 -3.54 -8.09 2.57
N TRP A 58 -3.55 -8.51 1.30
CA TRP A 58 -3.14 -7.64 0.19
C TRP A 58 -4.02 -6.41 0.03
N VAL A 59 -5.34 -6.55 0.18
CA VAL A 59 -6.27 -5.41 0.11
C VAL A 59 -5.94 -4.39 1.20
N ALA A 60 -5.76 -4.84 2.44
CA ALA A 60 -5.38 -3.94 3.54
C ALA A 60 -3.98 -3.35 3.34
N ALA A 61 -3.01 -4.16 2.93
CA ALA A 61 -1.64 -3.75 2.68
C ALA A 61 -1.54 -2.69 1.58
N GLN A 62 -2.36 -2.76 0.53
CA GLN A 62 -2.40 -1.74 -0.51
C GLN A 62 -2.72 -0.36 0.06
N VAL A 63 -3.75 -0.28 0.91
CA VAL A 63 -4.20 0.99 1.49
C VAL A 63 -3.19 1.49 2.51
N LEU A 64 -2.70 0.59 3.38
CA LEU A 64 -1.71 0.94 4.39
C LEU A 64 -0.40 1.41 3.76
N GLY A 65 0.11 0.70 2.76
CA GLY A 65 1.34 1.08 2.06
C GLY A 65 1.22 2.36 1.25
N TYR A 66 0.02 2.68 0.76
CA TYR A 66 -0.24 3.98 0.13
C TYR A 66 -0.22 5.15 1.14
N HIS A 67 -0.72 4.96 2.36
CA HIS A 67 -0.74 6.00 3.38
C HIS A 67 0.53 6.08 4.24
N ASP A 68 1.34 5.02 4.27
CA ASP A 68 2.56 4.94 5.07
C ASP A 68 3.76 4.60 4.16
N PRO A 69 4.61 5.59 3.81
CA PRO A 69 5.76 5.37 2.93
C PRO A 69 6.82 4.44 3.54
N ASN A 70 6.73 4.16 4.85
CA ASN A 70 7.65 3.27 5.57
C ASN A 70 7.07 1.86 5.80
N PHE A 71 5.91 1.57 5.21
CA PHE A 71 5.21 0.31 5.39
C PHE A 71 6.01 -0.88 4.85
N ASP A 72 6.18 -1.91 5.69
CA ASP A 72 6.81 -3.18 5.31
C ASP A 72 5.72 -4.25 5.12
N VAL A 73 5.45 -4.61 3.86
CA VAL A 73 4.46 -5.62 3.50
C VAL A 73 4.78 -7.01 4.05
N TYR A 74 6.06 -7.35 4.22
CA TYR A 74 6.45 -8.66 4.76
C TYR A 74 6.23 -8.71 6.27
N GLU A 75 6.54 -7.62 6.99
CA GLU A 75 6.24 -7.51 8.42
C GLU A 75 4.72 -7.57 8.66
N PHE A 76 3.94 -6.86 7.84
CA PHE A 76 2.48 -6.90 7.90
C PHE A 76 1.92 -8.29 7.56
N ALA A 77 2.41 -8.94 6.50
CA ALA A 77 1.96 -10.28 6.12
C ALA A 77 2.22 -11.31 7.24
N ALA A 78 3.41 -11.29 7.84
CA ALA A 78 3.72 -12.15 8.97
C ALA A 78 2.79 -11.90 10.16
N ALA A 79 2.50 -10.63 10.47
CA ALA A 79 1.57 -10.27 11.54
C ALA A 79 0.11 -10.69 11.25
N CYS A 80 -0.28 -10.77 9.98
CA CYS A 80 -1.57 -11.31 9.53
C CYS A 80 -1.66 -12.84 9.61
N GLY A 81 -0.59 -13.54 10.01
CA GLY A 81 -0.53 -15.01 10.02
C GLY A 81 -0.31 -15.62 8.65
N VAL A 82 0.25 -14.88 7.70
CA VAL A 82 0.63 -15.38 6.36
C VAL A 82 2.08 -15.85 6.40
N ASN A 83 2.33 -17.04 5.83
CA ASN A 83 3.71 -17.52 5.64
C ASN A 83 4.42 -16.64 4.60
N THR A 84 5.50 -15.99 5.01
CA THR A 84 6.29 -15.08 4.17
C THR A 84 7.48 -15.75 3.48
N LEU A 85 7.66 -17.06 3.69
CA LEU A 85 8.77 -17.83 3.16
C LEU A 85 8.28 -18.85 2.13
N ASN A 86 9.05 -19.01 1.06
CA ASN A 86 8.81 -20.04 0.06
C ASN A 86 9.33 -21.42 0.54
N ARG A 87 9.15 -22.46 -0.29
CA ARG A 87 9.58 -23.84 0.02
C ARG A 87 11.09 -24.02 0.25
N ARG A 88 11.91 -23.07 -0.20
CA ARG A 88 13.38 -23.06 -0.03
C ARG A 88 13.81 -22.27 1.20
N GLY A 89 12.88 -21.62 1.90
CA GLY A 89 13.15 -20.77 3.06
C GLY A 89 13.51 -19.33 2.72
N ASP A 90 13.54 -18.96 1.43
CA ASP A 90 13.72 -17.56 1.01
C ASP A 90 12.40 -16.80 1.11
N ARG A 91 12.46 -15.47 1.06
CA ARG A 91 11.26 -14.62 0.99
C ARG A 91 10.38 -15.03 -0.20
N ASP A 92 9.09 -15.17 0.07
CA ASP A 92 8.09 -15.44 -0.96
C ASP A 92 7.78 -14.15 -1.72
N GLY A 93 8.25 -14.08 -2.97
CA GLY A 93 8.03 -12.93 -3.85
C GLY A 93 6.56 -12.68 -4.18
N THR A 94 5.67 -13.66 -3.97
CA THR A 94 4.22 -13.47 -4.19
C THR A 94 3.62 -12.44 -3.23
N ILE A 95 4.20 -12.28 -2.03
CA ILE A 95 3.73 -11.30 -1.03
C ILE A 95 3.81 -9.89 -1.59
N GLY A 96 4.94 -9.52 -2.19
CA GLY A 96 5.11 -8.24 -2.86
C GLY A 96 4.33 -8.14 -4.17
N ALA A 97 4.21 -9.24 -4.93
CA ALA A 97 3.52 -9.25 -6.22
C ALA A 97 2.00 -9.02 -6.13
N GLY A 98 1.39 -9.24 -4.97
CA GLY A 98 -0.05 -9.02 -4.77
C GLY A 98 -0.44 -7.56 -4.49
N VAL A 99 0.53 -6.69 -4.18
CA VAL A 99 0.30 -5.25 -4.06
C VAL A 99 0.71 -4.54 -5.34
N ARG A 100 0.06 -3.40 -5.60
CA ARG A 100 0.31 -2.56 -6.76
C ARG A 100 1.30 -1.48 -6.37
N GLN A 101 2.51 -1.62 -6.88
CA GLN A 101 3.60 -0.66 -6.75
C GLN A 101 4.12 -0.26 -8.13
N ASP A 102 4.67 0.94 -8.24
CA ASP A 102 5.41 1.36 -9.43
C ASP A 102 6.85 0.80 -9.45
N GLY A 103 7.61 1.15 -10.50
CA GLY A 103 9.01 0.71 -10.64
C GLY A 103 9.97 1.23 -9.56
N TYR A 104 9.53 2.16 -8.71
CA TYR A 104 10.29 2.72 -7.61
C TYR A 104 9.82 2.22 -6.23
N GLY A 105 8.86 1.29 -6.20
CA GLY A 105 8.32 0.70 -4.97
C GLY A 105 7.22 1.52 -4.29
N ARG A 106 6.69 2.56 -4.95
CA ARG A 106 5.60 3.37 -4.40
C ARG A 106 4.28 2.68 -4.61
N TYR A 107 3.45 2.66 -3.57
CA TYR A 107 2.10 2.10 -3.65
C TYR A 107 1.20 2.97 -4.52
N MET A 108 0.47 2.34 -5.44
CA MET A 108 -0.55 2.98 -6.26
C MET A 108 -1.79 3.35 -5.43
N ARG A 109 -2.54 4.37 -5.87
CA ARG A 109 -3.78 4.83 -5.24
C ARG A 109 -4.77 3.66 -5.06
N PRO A 110 -5.40 3.53 -3.89
CA PRO A 110 -6.40 2.49 -3.65
C PRO A 110 -7.52 2.49 -4.71
N GLY A 111 -7.85 1.30 -5.20
CA GLY A 111 -8.88 1.12 -6.24
C GLY A 111 -8.44 1.45 -7.67
N THR A 112 -7.21 1.93 -7.89
CA THR A 112 -6.71 2.25 -9.24
C THR A 112 -5.35 1.59 -9.51
N TRP A 113 -4.83 1.83 -10.72
CA TRP A 113 -3.47 1.51 -11.17
C TRP A 113 -2.61 2.78 -11.35
N GLU A 114 -3.07 3.89 -10.77
CA GLU A 114 -2.43 5.19 -10.89
C GLU A 114 -1.63 5.44 -9.62
N VAL A 115 -0.43 6.01 -9.76
CA VAL A 115 0.22 6.72 -8.66
C VAL A 115 -0.36 8.12 -8.58
N ASP A 116 -0.43 8.67 -7.37
CA ASP A 116 -0.82 10.07 -7.23
C ASP A 116 0.15 10.96 -7.99
N PRO A 117 -0.34 12.07 -8.56
CA PRO A 117 0.56 13.10 -9.04
C PRO A 117 1.44 13.54 -7.87
N GLU A 118 2.69 13.86 -8.17
CA GLU A 118 3.65 14.33 -7.17
C GLU A 118 4.21 15.65 -7.63
N PHE A 119 4.67 16.44 -6.67
CA PHE A 119 5.52 17.56 -7.01
C PHE A 119 6.88 17.03 -7.46
N ILE A 120 7.29 17.38 -8.67
CA ILE A 120 8.54 16.96 -9.29
C ILE A 120 9.53 18.12 -9.21
N THR A 121 10.74 17.82 -8.76
CA THR A 121 11.87 18.74 -8.77
C THR A 121 13.16 17.98 -9.05
N THR A 122 14.29 18.67 -9.04
CA THR A 122 15.63 18.08 -9.08
C THR A 122 16.49 18.66 -7.97
N ASP A 123 17.59 18.01 -7.64
CA ASP A 123 18.60 18.52 -6.70
C ASP A 123 19.20 19.87 -7.13
N SER A 124 19.18 20.15 -8.43
CA SER A 124 19.68 21.38 -9.06
C SER A 124 18.61 22.45 -9.32
N SER A 125 17.34 22.18 -9.03
CA SER A 125 16.23 23.10 -9.29
C SER A 125 15.97 23.99 -8.08
N ASP A 126 15.53 25.23 -8.31
CA ASP A 126 14.97 26.11 -7.27
C ASP A 126 13.45 25.94 -7.12
N PHE A 127 12.82 25.19 -8.03
CA PHE A 127 11.35 25.06 -8.12
C PHE A 127 10.88 23.60 -8.11
N TYR A 128 9.66 23.39 -7.62
CA TYR A 128 8.91 22.15 -7.79
C TYR A 128 7.68 22.34 -8.68
N HIS A 129 7.29 21.29 -9.41
CA HIS A 129 6.31 21.33 -10.49
C HIS A 129 5.22 20.26 -10.29
N ALA A 130 3.99 20.48 -10.77
CA ALA A 130 2.91 19.50 -10.62
C ALA A 130 3.13 18.20 -11.43
N ASN A 131 3.93 18.28 -12.49
CA ASN A 131 4.26 17.17 -13.39
C ASN A 131 5.47 17.56 -14.27
N THR A 132 5.97 16.61 -15.05
CA THR A 132 7.07 16.83 -16.00
C THR A 132 6.66 17.58 -17.25
N ASP A 133 5.37 17.74 -17.53
CA ASP A 133 4.84 18.38 -18.76
C ASP A 133 4.87 19.92 -18.67
N CYS A 134 5.32 20.48 -17.54
CA CYS A 134 5.50 21.90 -17.38
C CYS A 134 6.63 22.43 -18.29
N ASP A 135 6.34 23.37 -19.18
CA ASP A 135 7.34 24.01 -20.05
C ASP A 135 8.55 24.55 -19.28
N TRP A 136 8.33 25.08 -18.08
CA TRP A 136 9.41 25.61 -17.23
C TRP A 136 10.27 24.51 -16.63
N PHE A 137 9.67 23.36 -16.32
CA PHE A 137 10.41 22.19 -15.92
C PHE A 137 11.34 21.75 -17.07
N HIS A 138 10.80 21.60 -18.28
CA HIS A 138 11.60 21.20 -19.45
C HIS A 138 12.77 22.15 -19.77
N ARG A 139 12.58 23.47 -19.59
CA ARG A 139 13.64 24.46 -19.81
C ARG A 139 14.77 24.37 -18.78
N GLY A 140 14.43 24.03 -17.54
CA GLY A 140 15.38 23.93 -16.43
C GLY A 140 16.00 22.54 -16.27
N TYR A 141 15.35 21.49 -16.78
CA TYR A 141 15.76 20.11 -16.59
C TYR A 141 17.04 19.79 -17.38
N ARG A 142 18.10 19.41 -16.65
CA ARG A 142 19.42 19.07 -17.22
C ARG A 142 19.77 17.59 -17.09
N GLY A 143 18.77 16.71 -17.04
CA GLY A 143 18.99 15.27 -16.85
C GLY A 143 19.41 14.87 -15.43
N ALA A 144 19.23 15.76 -14.46
CA ALA A 144 19.45 15.47 -13.05
C ALA A 144 18.42 14.47 -12.52
N GLN A 145 18.69 13.85 -11.36
CA GLN A 145 17.74 12.91 -10.76
C GLN A 145 16.43 13.63 -10.40
N LEU A 146 15.30 13.04 -10.81
CA LEU A 146 13.99 13.51 -10.36
C LEU A 146 13.80 13.18 -8.89
N LEU A 147 13.46 14.21 -8.13
CA LEU A 147 13.00 14.10 -6.76
C LEU A 147 11.50 14.38 -6.78
N THR A 148 10.75 13.52 -6.13
CA THR A 148 9.29 13.58 -6.18
C THR A 148 8.71 13.56 -4.77
N PHE A 149 7.68 14.39 -4.54
CA PHE A 149 7.05 14.58 -3.25
C PHE A 149 5.54 14.35 -3.36
N PRO A 150 4.91 13.60 -2.44
CA PRO A 150 3.47 13.49 -2.37
C PRO A 150 2.81 14.88 -2.31
N LEU A 151 1.66 15.06 -2.98
CA LEU A 151 0.94 16.35 -2.99
C LEU A 151 0.49 16.82 -1.61
N ASP A 152 0.28 15.88 -0.69
CA ASP A 152 -0.14 16.11 0.70
C ASP A 152 1.05 16.30 1.67
N SER A 153 2.28 16.12 1.18
CA SER A 153 3.50 16.30 1.97
C SER A 153 4.07 17.70 1.79
N GLU A 154 4.67 18.24 2.84
CA GLU A 154 5.38 19.52 2.77
C GLU A 154 6.65 19.35 1.93
N VAL A 155 6.70 20.03 0.77
CA VAL A 155 7.93 20.11 -0.02
C VAL A 155 8.96 20.90 0.80
N PRO A 156 10.20 20.39 0.96
CA PRO A 156 11.22 21.09 1.73
C PRO A 156 11.38 22.55 1.25
N PRO A 157 11.54 23.51 2.18
CA PRO A 157 11.47 24.95 1.89
C PRO A 157 12.57 25.47 0.95
N ARG A 158 13.54 24.62 0.57
CA ARG A 158 14.54 24.95 -0.44
C ARG A 158 13.94 25.14 -1.83
N TRP A 159 12.80 24.51 -2.12
CA TRP A 159 12.15 24.62 -3.43
C TRP A 159 10.88 25.45 -3.34
N GLN A 160 10.73 26.36 -4.30
CA GLN A 160 9.54 27.19 -4.42
C GLN A 160 8.51 26.54 -5.36
N PRO A 161 7.21 26.76 -5.15
CA PRO A 161 6.19 26.32 -6.09
C PRO A 161 6.42 26.98 -7.45
N CYS A 162 6.40 26.19 -8.52
CA CYS A 162 6.44 26.76 -9.86
C CYS A 162 5.21 27.64 -10.10
N ALA A 163 5.44 28.91 -10.42
CA ALA A 163 4.36 29.88 -10.65
C ALA A 163 3.40 29.48 -11.79
N HIS A 164 3.85 28.63 -12.72
CA HIS A 164 3.09 28.26 -13.91
C HIS A 164 2.21 27.03 -13.74
N CYS A 165 2.65 26.01 -13.01
CA CYS A 165 1.91 24.76 -12.86
C CYS A 165 1.37 24.53 -11.44
N ILE A 166 1.84 25.29 -10.44
CA ILE A 166 1.37 25.21 -9.05
C ILE A 166 0.49 26.41 -8.72
N ALA A 167 1.04 27.63 -8.80
CA ALA A 167 0.32 28.83 -8.40
C ALA A 167 -0.82 29.22 -9.36
N GLY A 168 -0.74 28.81 -10.64
CA GLY A 168 -1.78 29.07 -11.64
C GLY A 168 -3.07 28.26 -11.47
N ASN A 169 -3.08 27.22 -10.63
CA ASN A 169 -4.26 26.38 -10.36
C ASN A 169 -5.07 26.85 -9.13
N SER A 170 -4.69 27.97 -8.51
CA SER A 170 -5.37 28.53 -7.32
C SER A 170 -6.35 29.66 -7.64
N ALA A 171 -6.82 29.77 -8.90
CA ALA A 171 -7.79 30.77 -9.36
C ALA A 171 -9.11 30.12 -9.78
#